data_AF-A0A970XL73-F1
#
_entry.id   AF-A0A970XL73-F1
#
_cell.length_a   1.000
_cell.length_b   1.000
_cell.length_c   1.000
_cell.angle_alpha   90.00
_cell.angle_beta   90.00
_cell.angle_gamma   90.00
#
_symmetry.space_group_name_H-M   'P 1'
#
loop_
_entity.id
_entity.type
_entity.pdbx_description
1 polymer ?
#
loop_
_entity_poly.entity_id
_entity_poly.type
_entity_poly.pdbx_seq_one_letter_code
_entity_poly.pdbx_strand_id
1 'polypeptide(L)'
;MNDILALGGLSGLTGAPVSRTGGEGGSGALFGELLTSVLLQSALRRESDRPPSPADAAGFASDADGTALLLCMLMLNSNGGAGLTTALSSLMSAKRADMPATARLGAAAAAYGRAPAAAQTNTGGAGMIPYESWKPVNPAVTSAPGARGAANYRAVIDQFRVETNGRYKVNKQGRGDTYCNIFVWDVTSAMGAEIPHYVDAKTREPRAYPDTAGALSMTANMMGDWLETTGPAHGWRRVSAQEAQHYANSGCPAVAVWKNPGGHGHVQMVCPSANGAYDPQKGVTIAQAGRLLYSYAHITRVYSNRTLRNVAYYVHV
;
A
#
# COMPACT_ATOMS: atom_id res chain seq x y z
N MET A 1 16.00 55.75 4.13
CA MET A 1 17.06 56.67 4.60
C MET A 1 16.37 57.73 5.42
N ASN A 2 16.33 57.53 6.73
CA ASN A 2 16.06 58.53 7.75
C ASN A 2 16.55 57.95 9.09
N ASP A 3 17.27 58.82 9.80
CA ASP A 3 17.57 58.90 11.22
C ASP A 3 18.56 57.98 11.93
N ILE A 4 19.43 58.71 12.65
CA ILE A 4 20.62 58.38 13.43
C ILE A 4 20.25 58.60 14.91
N LEU A 5 21.04 57.96 15.81
CA LEU A 5 21.22 58.18 17.27
C LEU A 5 20.37 57.23 18.13
N ALA A 6 20.90 56.54 19.15
CA ALA A 6 21.98 56.91 20.05
C ALA A 6 22.78 55.71 20.61
N LEU A 7 24.01 56.02 21.00
CA LEU A 7 25.01 55.20 21.72
C LEU A 7 24.88 55.38 23.24
N GLY A 8 25.31 54.35 23.97
CA GLY A 8 25.63 54.36 25.42
C GLY A 8 25.09 53.08 26.08
N GLY A 9 25.84 52.23 26.78
CA GLY A 9 27.16 52.33 27.37
C GLY A 9 27.10 51.68 28.76
N LEU A 10 28.12 50.88 29.09
CA LEU A 10 28.56 50.42 30.42
C LEU A 10 28.18 49.02 30.93
N SER A 11 29.28 48.35 31.30
CA SER A 11 29.51 47.04 31.89
C SER A 11 29.25 47.03 33.41
N GLY A 12 28.96 45.85 33.99
CA GLY A 12 29.26 45.60 35.41
C GLY A 12 28.42 44.54 36.14
N LEU A 13 28.99 43.33 36.24
CA LEU A 13 29.07 42.47 37.44
C LEU A 13 27.83 41.81 38.10
N THR A 14 27.97 40.48 38.23
CA THR A 14 27.64 39.59 39.36
C THR A 14 26.21 39.05 39.53
N GLY A 15 26.14 37.72 39.75
CA GLY A 15 25.05 37.05 40.45
C GLY A 15 24.26 36.04 39.62
N ALA A 16 24.56 34.74 39.76
CA ALA A 16 23.54 33.71 39.56
C ALA A 16 22.59 33.74 40.76
N PRO A 17 21.27 33.62 40.55
CA PRO A 17 20.59 32.43 41.06
C PRO A 17 19.43 31.90 40.21
N VAL A 18 19.04 30.68 40.59
CA VAL A 18 17.93 29.82 40.14
C VAL A 18 16.53 30.44 40.34
N SER A 19 15.61 30.25 39.36
CA SER A 19 14.17 29.85 39.50
C SER A 19 13.40 30.10 38.18
N ARG A 20 12.82 29.08 37.51
CA ARG A 20 11.38 28.65 37.54
C ARG A 20 10.40 29.81 37.20
N THR A 21 9.43 29.77 36.28
CA THR A 21 8.54 28.79 35.60
C THR A 21 7.85 29.54 34.44
N GLY A 22 7.20 29.00 33.41
CA GLY A 22 6.72 27.66 33.10
C GLY A 22 6.07 27.65 31.69
N GLY A 23 5.59 26.50 31.23
CA GLY A 23 4.87 26.45 29.97
C GLY A 23 4.61 25.11 29.27
N GLU A 24 4.96 23.94 29.81
CA GLU A 24 4.51 22.66 29.24
C GLU A 24 4.22 21.64 30.35
N GLY A 25 2.94 21.47 30.69
CA GLY A 25 2.49 20.53 31.71
C GLY A 25 1.08 20.07 31.37
N GLY A 26 0.95 18.87 30.84
CA GLY A 26 -0.36 18.25 30.59
C GLY A 26 -0.29 16.81 30.12
N SER A 27 0.66 16.47 29.24
CA SER A 27 0.76 15.09 28.70
C SER A 27 1.91 14.29 29.33
N GLY A 28 3.04 14.92 29.66
CA GLY A 28 4.22 14.22 30.22
C GLY A 28 4.08 13.75 31.66
N ALA A 29 3.30 14.45 32.50
CA ALA A 29 3.16 14.11 33.93
C ALA A 29 2.29 12.85 34.14
N LEU A 30 1.17 12.74 33.41
CA LEU A 30 0.31 11.54 33.39
C LEU A 30 1.06 10.32 32.84
N PHE A 31 1.96 10.51 31.89
CA PHE A 31 2.82 9.44 31.36
C PHE A 31 3.92 9.01 32.33
N GLY A 32 4.52 9.96 33.06
CA GLY A 32 5.55 9.67 34.07
C GLY A 32 4.99 8.89 35.26
N GLU A 33 3.78 9.22 35.72
CA GLU A 33 3.12 8.49 36.81
C GLU A 33 2.69 7.08 36.42
N LEU A 34 2.22 6.89 35.18
CA LEU A 34 1.86 5.56 34.65
C LEU A 34 3.09 4.65 34.47
N LEU A 35 4.21 5.20 33.99
CA LEU A 35 5.46 4.45 33.83
C LEU A 35 6.04 4.04 35.20
N THR A 36 6.01 4.95 36.17
CA THR A 36 6.55 4.70 37.50
C THR A 36 5.72 3.66 38.24
N SER A 37 4.39 3.67 38.08
CA SER A 37 3.50 2.67 38.68
C SER A 37 3.62 1.29 38.04
N VAL A 38 3.81 1.18 36.72
CA VAL A 38 4.06 -0.10 36.03
C VAL A 38 5.44 -0.69 36.36
N LEU A 39 6.48 0.15 36.44
CA LEU A 39 7.82 -0.28 36.84
C LEU A 39 7.89 -0.65 38.33
N LEU A 40 7.15 0.07 39.19
CA LEU A 40 7.08 -0.24 40.61
C LEU A 40 6.25 -1.52 40.88
N GLN A 41 5.17 -1.77 40.15
CA GLN A 41 4.39 -3.01 40.25
C GLN A 41 5.15 -4.23 39.71
N SER A 42 6.05 -4.05 38.74
CA SER A 42 6.92 -5.13 38.24
C SER A 42 8.14 -5.37 39.13
N ALA A 43 8.66 -4.34 39.81
CA ALA A 43 9.69 -4.46 40.83
C ALA A 43 9.17 -5.11 42.11
N LEU A 44 7.96 -4.77 42.57
CA LEU A 44 7.33 -5.34 43.77
C LEU A 44 6.89 -6.81 43.59
N ARG A 45 6.81 -7.31 42.36
CA ARG A 45 6.58 -8.74 42.06
C ARG A 45 7.88 -9.57 42.01
N ARG A 46 9.05 -8.95 42.17
CA ARG A 46 10.38 -9.60 42.17
C ARG A 46 10.96 -9.78 43.58
N GLU A 47 10.19 -10.33 44.50
CA GLU A 47 10.79 -11.01 45.66
C GLU A 47 10.71 -12.53 45.44
N SER A 48 11.62 -13.02 44.60
CA SER A 48 11.98 -14.43 44.50
C SER A 48 13.30 -14.50 43.75
N ASP A 49 14.34 -14.88 44.46
CA ASP A 49 15.76 -14.83 44.07
C ASP A 49 16.14 -15.90 43.03
N ARG A 50 15.25 -16.16 42.05
CA ARG A 50 15.45 -17.17 41.00
C ARG A 50 15.47 -16.52 39.62
N PRO A 51 16.47 -16.85 38.75
CA PRO A 51 16.50 -16.36 37.38
C PRO A 51 15.26 -16.87 36.60
N PRO A 52 14.67 -16.02 35.72
CA PRO A 52 13.41 -16.32 35.06
C PRO A 52 13.52 -17.52 34.13
N SER A 53 12.53 -18.42 34.18
CA SER A 53 12.44 -19.56 33.29
C SER A 53 11.74 -19.20 31.97
N PRO A 54 11.91 -19.99 30.89
CA PRO A 54 11.21 -19.78 29.62
C PRO A 54 9.67 -19.80 29.75
N ALA A 55 9.13 -20.46 30.79
CA ALA A 55 7.70 -20.49 31.08
C ALA A 55 7.19 -19.16 31.67
N ASP A 56 8.02 -18.46 32.45
CA ASP A 56 7.68 -17.16 33.03
C ASP A 56 7.65 -16.05 31.96
N ALA A 57 8.48 -16.18 30.92
CA ALA A 57 8.46 -15.30 29.74
C ALA A 57 7.22 -15.53 28.85
N ALA A 58 6.71 -16.76 28.79
CA ALA A 58 5.49 -17.09 28.05
C ALA A 58 4.22 -16.58 28.76
N GLY A 59 4.19 -16.58 30.10
CA GLY A 59 3.08 -16.02 30.90
C GLY A 59 2.97 -14.50 30.81
N PHE A 60 4.09 -13.78 30.59
CA PHE A 60 4.08 -12.33 30.38
C PHE A 60 3.44 -11.92 29.04
N ALA A 61 3.39 -12.82 28.06
CA ALA A 61 2.86 -12.56 26.71
C ALA A 61 1.34 -12.81 26.59
N SER A 62 0.68 -13.33 27.62
CA SER A 62 -0.75 -13.61 27.61
C SER A 62 -1.64 -12.50 28.19
N ASP A 63 -1.07 -11.54 28.91
CA ASP A 63 -1.82 -10.44 29.52
C ASP A 63 -1.56 -9.09 28.83
N ALA A 64 -2.49 -8.15 29.02
CA ALA A 64 -2.48 -6.79 28.44
C ALA A 64 -1.14 -6.05 28.65
N ASP A 65 -0.41 -6.41 29.71
CA ASP A 65 0.90 -5.86 30.08
C ASP A 65 2.02 -6.26 29.09
N GLY A 66 1.94 -7.44 28.46
CA GLY A 66 2.89 -7.87 27.43
C GLY A 66 2.78 -7.07 26.13
N THR A 67 1.56 -6.69 25.76
CA THR A 67 1.30 -5.78 24.63
C THR A 67 1.82 -4.36 24.90
N ALA A 68 1.66 -3.86 26.13
CA ALA A 68 2.19 -2.56 26.53
C ALA A 68 3.73 -2.55 26.53
N LEU A 69 4.35 -3.61 27.03
CA LEU A 69 5.81 -3.75 27.05
C LEU A 69 6.40 -3.84 25.63
N LEU A 70 5.76 -4.58 24.72
CA LEU A 70 6.19 -4.62 23.31
C LEU A 70 6.00 -3.25 22.64
N LEU A 71 4.88 -2.57 22.88
CA LEU A 71 4.65 -1.22 22.34
C LEU A 71 5.71 -0.22 22.86
N CYS A 72 6.06 -0.29 24.14
CA CYS A 72 7.14 0.49 24.73
C CYS A 72 8.50 0.14 24.12
N MET A 73 8.83 -1.13 23.93
CA MET A 73 10.09 -1.55 23.29
C MET A 73 10.19 -1.11 21.82
N LEU A 74 9.08 -1.11 21.09
CA LEU A 74 9.01 -0.63 19.69
C LEU A 74 9.12 0.90 19.58
N MET A 75 8.66 1.64 20.59
CA MET A 75 8.75 3.11 20.68
C MET A 75 10.15 3.58 21.09
N LEU A 76 10.81 2.85 22.00
CA LEU A 76 12.14 3.18 22.53
C LEU A 76 13.28 2.91 21.54
N ASN A 77 13.07 2.08 20.51
CA ASN A 77 14.08 1.72 19.52
C ASN A 77 13.94 2.49 18.18
N SER A 78 13.11 3.54 18.15
CA SER A 78 12.72 4.20 16.90
C SER A 78 13.72 5.27 16.45
N ASN A 79 14.35 4.99 15.30
CA ASN A 79 14.90 6.01 14.39
C ASN A 79 14.07 6.11 13.09
N GLY A 80 12.80 5.65 13.08
CA GLY A 80 11.92 5.75 11.91
C GLY A 80 10.53 5.11 12.10
N GLY A 81 9.46 5.90 11.92
CA GLY A 81 8.06 5.53 12.23
C GLY A 81 7.38 4.52 11.28
N ALA A 82 8.00 4.10 10.18
CA ALA A 82 7.37 3.23 9.18
C ALA A 82 7.32 1.73 9.55
N GLY A 83 8.28 1.25 10.35
CA GLY A 83 8.28 -0.13 10.87
C GLY A 83 7.19 -0.35 11.92
N LEU A 84 6.92 0.67 12.74
CA LEU A 84 5.90 0.65 13.78
C LEU A 84 4.48 0.56 13.21
N THR A 85 4.16 1.33 12.17
CA THR A 85 2.82 1.32 11.53
C THR A 85 2.50 -0.02 10.87
N THR A 86 3.50 -0.65 10.24
CA THR A 86 3.37 -1.96 9.61
C THR A 86 3.20 -3.07 10.66
N ALA A 87 4.00 -3.04 11.74
CA ALA A 87 3.87 -3.97 12.85
C ALA A 87 2.51 -3.85 13.55
N LEU A 88 2.03 -2.63 13.76
CA LEU A 88 0.73 -2.37 14.37
C LEU A 88 -0.42 -2.85 13.47
N SER A 89 -0.31 -2.66 12.16
CA SER A 89 -1.30 -3.14 11.18
C SER A 89 -1.37 -4.67 11.15
N SER A 90 -0.22 -5.36 11.17
CA SER A 90 -0.14 -6.82 11.27
C SER A 90 -0.72 -7.34 12.59
N LEU A 91 -0.45 -6.67 13.70
CA LEU A 91 -1.02 -7.00 15.01
C LEU A 91 -2.56 -6.88 15.00
N MET A 92 -3.08 -5.79 14.43
CA MET A 92 -4.53 -5.58 14.32
C MET A 92 -5.19 -6.58 13.36
N SER A 93 -4.52 -6.96 12.28
CA SER A 93 -5.02 -7.94 11.31
C SER A 93 -5.07 -9.35 11.91
N ALA A 94 -4.01 -9.77 12.61
CA ALA A 94 -3.97 -11.04 13.32
C ALA A 94 -4.98 -11.10 14.49
N LYS A 95 -5.31 -9.95 15.09
CA LYS A 95 -6.41 -9.83 16.07
C LYS A 95 -7.78 -10.01 15.43
N ARG A 96 -8.00 -9.49 14.23
CA ARG A 96 -9.26 -9.69 13.47
C ARG A 96 -9.44 -11.13 12.98
N ALA A 97 -8.34 -11.86 12.80
CA ALA A 97 -8.32 -13.28 12.45
C ALA A 97 -8.40 -14.22 13.68
N ASP A 98 -8.65 -13.67 14.87
CA ASP A 98 -8.72 -14.36 16.16
C ASP A 98 -7.55 -15.31 16.47
N MET A 99 -6.34 -14.97 15.99
CA MET A 99 -5.15 -15.79 16.24
C MET A 99 -4.74 -15.78 17.72
N PRO A 100 -4.07 -16.81 18.25
CA PRO A 100 -3.51 -16.76 19.60
C PRO A 100 -2.49 -15.62 19.75
N ALA A 101 -2.42 -15.01 20.93
CA ALA A 101 -1.60 -13.81 21.20
C ALA A 101 -0.13 -13.98 20.78
N THR A 102 0.45 -15.16 21.00
CA THR A 102 1.81 -15.51 20.58
C THR A 102 2.01 -15.44 19.06
N ALA A 103 1.03 -15.86 18.27
CA ALA A 103 1.05 -15.75 16.81
C ALA A 103 0.84 -14.29 16.35
N ARG A 104 0.00 -13.52 17.05
CA ARG A 104 -0.18 -12.07 16.79
C ARG A 104 1.13 -11.30 17.00
N LEU A 105 1.83 -11.60 18.09
CA LEU A 105 3.11 -11.00 18.46
C LEU A 105 4.22 -11.41 17.49
N GLY A 106 4.26 -12.68 17.07
CA GLY A 106 5.20 -13.18 16.06
C GLY A 106 5.01 -12.50 14.69
N ALA A 107 3.77 -12.30 14.25
CA ALA A 107 3.46 -11.59 13.00
C ALA A 107 3.84 -10.10 13.06
N ALA A 108 3.60 -9.44 14.20
CA ALA A 108 3.98 -8.05 14.41
C ALA A 108 5.51 -7.87 14.46
N ALA A 109 6.23 -8.77 15.15
CA ALA A 109 7.69 -8.76 15.22
C ALA A 109 8.34 -9.03 13.84
N ALA A 110 7.81 -9.99 13.07
CA ALA A 110 8.26 -10.27 11.70
C ALA A 110 8.02 -9.08 10.76
N ALA A 111 6.94 -8.32 10.97
CA ALA A 111 6.63 -7.11 10.20
C ALA A 111 7.48 -5.91 10.63
N TYR A 112 7.84 -5.80 11.91
CA TYR A 112 8.69 -4.71 12.42
C TYR A 112 10.14 -4.77 11.88
N GLY A 113 10.68 -5.99 11.75
CA GLY A 113 12.02 -6.21 11.18
C GLY A 113 12.11 -6.02 9.65
N ARG A 114 10.96 -5.87 8.97
CA ARG A 114 10.90 -5.68 7.52
C ARG A 114 10.77 -4.17 7.27
N ALA A 115 11.88 -3.51 6.93
CA ALA A 115 11.81 -2.20 6.30
C ALA A 115 10.77 -2.27 5.16
N PRO A 116 9.88 -1.27 4.97
CA PRO A 116 9.03 -1.25 3.79
C PRO A 116 9.98 -1.44 2.60
N ALA A 117 9.74 -2.47 1.78
CA ALA A 117 10.60 -2.73 0.65
C ALA A 117 10.71 -1.43 -0.13
N ALA A 118 11.91 -0.84 -0.16
CA ALA A 118 12.19 0.32 -0.98
C ALA A 118 11.71 -0.02 -2.39
N ALA A 119 11.08 0.94 -3.07
CA ALA A 119 10.53 0.68 -4.40
C ALA A 119 11.61 0.06 -5.27
N GLN A 120 11.36 -1.13 -5.84
CA GLN A 120 12.37 -1.77 -6.66
C GLN A 120 12.50 -0.92 -7.93
N THR A 121 13.68 -0.34 -8.11
CA THR A 121 14.00 0.44 -9.30
C THR A 121 14.68 -0.47 -10.28
N ASN A 122 14.27 -0.41 -11.54
CA ASN A 122 15.01 -1.01 -12.63
C ASN A 122 16.36 -0.28 -12.73
N THR A 123 17.43 -0.90 -12.26
CA THR A 123 18.79 -0.34 -12.29
C THR A 123 19.42 -0.31 -13.69
N GLY A 124 18.70 -0.80 -14.71
CA GLY A 124 19.19 -0.99 -16.08
C GLY A 124 18.92 0.14 -17.09
N GLY A 125 18.23 1.23 -16.73
CA GLY A 125 18.04 2.38 -17.62
C GLY A 125 16.90 3.32 -17.22
N ALA A 126 16.89 4.54 -17.78
CA ALA A 126 15.75 5.45 -17.62
C ALA A 126 14.49 4.80 -18.19
N GLY A 127 13.43 4.68 -17.38
CA GLY A 127 12.18 4.08 -17.82
C GLY A 127 11.61 4.79 -19.05
N MET A 128 11.00 4.03 -19.96
CA MET A 128 10.40 4.50 -21.20
C MET A 128 8.91 4.18 -21.22
N ILE A 129 8.07 5.20 -21.29
CA ILE A 129 6.62 5.08 -21.44
C ILE A 129 6.22 5.70 -22.78
N PRO A 130 6.11 4.92 -23.87
CA PRO A 130 5.81 5.46 -25.19
C PRO A 130 4.38 6.02 -25.27
N TYR A 131 4.19 7.03 -26.12
CA TYR A 131 2.87 7.61 -26.40
C TYR A 131 1.94 6.60 -27.09
N GLU A 132 2.53 5.75 -27.93
CA GLU A 132 1.85 4.74 -28.73
C GLU A 132 1.42 3.55 -27.87
N SER A 133 0.11 3.39 -27.70
CA SER A 133 -0.50 2.41 -26.80
C SER A 133 -0.28 0.96 -27.21
N TRP A 134 0.14 0.70 -28.46
CA TRP A 134 0.44 -0.64 -28.95
C TRP A 134 1.88 -1.09 -28.66
N LYS A 135 2.75 -0.19 -28.19
CA LYS A 135 4.12 -0.52 -27.79
C LYS A 135 4.16 -0.82 -26.29
N PRO A 136 4.94 -1.83 -25.85
CA PRO A 136 5.14 -2.10 -24.44
C PRO A 136 5.91 -0.96 -23.76
N VAL A 137 5.71 -0.83 -22.45
CA VAL A 137 6.48 0.07 -21.60
C VAL A 137 7.78 -0.59 -21.13
N ASN A 138 8.80 0.21 -20.81
CA ASN A 138 9.94 -0.19 -20.00
C ASN A 138 9.87 0.58 -18.67
N PRO A 139 9.20 0.05 -17.63
CA PRO A 139 8.93 0.79 -16.41
C PRO A 139 10.21 1.01 -15.59
N ALA A 140 10.37 2.20 -15.02
CA ALA A 140 11.50 2.53 -14.14
C ALA A 140 11.33 1.90 -12.74
N VAL A 141 10.08 1.78 -12.30
CA VAL A 141 9.72 1.16 -11.02
C VAL A 141 9.03 -0.16 -11.30
N THR A 142 9.51 -1.23 -10.70
CA THR A 142 8.94 -2.57 -10.85
C THR A 142 8.68 -3.21 -9.49
N SER A 143 7.95 -4.32 -9.49
CA SER A 143 7.74 -5.13 -8.29
C SER A 143 7.66 -6.59 -8.70
N ALA A 144 8.58 -7.41 -8.20
CA ALA A 144 8.57 -8.85 -8.50
C ALA A 144 7.75 -9.63 -7.47
N PRO A 145 7.17 -10.79 -7.84
CA PRO A 145 6.69 -11.78 -6.86
C PRO A 145 7.74 -12.03 -5.76
N GLY A 146 7.34 -12.02 -4.49
CA GLY A 146 8.23 -12.17 -3.32
C GLY A 146 8.77 -10.86 -2.71
N ALA A 147 8.81 -9.76 -3.47
CA ALA A 147 9.27 -8.44 -3.01
C ALA A 147 8.13 -7.39 -2.95
N ARG A 148 6.88 -7.87 -2.95
CA ARG A 148 5.67 -7.03 -2.98
C ARG A 148 5.48 -6.26 -1.67
N GLY A 149 5.03 -5.01 -1.80
CA GLY A 149 4.64 -4.14 -0.68
C GLY A 149 3.76 -3.00 -1.16
N ALA A 150 2.88 -2.50 -0.28
CA ALA A 150 1.89 -1.46 -0.62
C ALA A 150 2.55 -0.20 -1.22
N ALA A 151 3.62 0.29 -0.59
CA ALA A 151 4.32 1.49 -1.04
C ALA A 151 4.94 1.30 -2.43
N ASN A 152 5.58 0.15 -2.69
CA ASN A 152 6.13 -0.15 -4.00
C ASN A 152 5.03 -0.30 -5.07
N TYR A 153 3.94 -1.01 -4.74
CA TYR A 153 2.81 -1.14 -5.68
C TYR A 153 2.19 0.22 -6.02
N ARG A 154 2.04 1.10 -5.04
CA ARG A 154 1.61 2.49 -5.27
C ARG A 154 2.59 3.24 -6.17
N ALA A 155 3.90 3.15 -5.92
CA ALA A 155 4.93 3.77 -6.75
C ALA A 155 4.91 3.25 -8.20
N VAL A 156 4.68 1.95 -8.40
CA VAL A 156 4.51 1.34 -9.72
C VAL A 156 3.31 1.96 -10.46
N ILE A 157 2.18 2.14 -9.79
CA ILE A 157 0.99 2.79 -10.39
C ILE A 157 1.28 4.26 -10.71
N ASP A 158 1.90 4.99 -9.78
CA ASP A 158 2.13 6.43 -9.89
C ASP A 158 3.07 6.81 -11.04
N GLN A 159 4.05 5.96 -11.36
CA GLN A 159 5.02 6.25 -12.43
C GLN A 159 4.32 6.50 -13.78
N PHE A 160 3.16 5.88 -14.00
CA PHE A 160 2.41 5.99 -15.24
C PHE A 160 1.65 7.32 -15.34
N ARG A 161 1.46 8.05 -14.23
CA ARG A 161 0.81 9.37 -14.18
C ARG A 161 -0.49 9.41 -14.98
N VAL A 162 -1.37 8.44 -14.74
CA VAL A 162 -2.54 8.12 -15.59
C VAL A 162 -3.42 9.33 -15.94
N GLU A 163 -3.52 10.32 -15.06
CA GLU A 163 -4.33 11.53 -15.26
C GLU A 163 -3.72 12.53 -16.26
N THR A 164 -2.41 12.49 -16.48
CA THR A 164 -1.69 13.52 -17.24
C THR A 164 -0.86 12.96 -18.39
N ASN A 165 -0.55 11.67 -18.38
CA ASN A 165 0.27 11.06 -19.42
C ASN A 165 -0.51 10.91 -20.73
N GLY A 166 0.05 11.46 -21.82
CA GLY A 166 -0.55 11.41 -23.16
C GLY A 166 -0.78 10.01 -23.70
N ARG A 167 -0.14 8.97 -23.14
CA ARG A 167 -0.44 7.56 -23.45
C ARG A 167 -1.90 7.20 -23.17
N TYR A 168 -2.47 7.71 -22.07
CA TYR A 168 -3.81 7.37 -21.56
C TYR A 168 -4.86 8.45 -21.82
N LYS A 169 -4.50 9.52 -22.53
CA LYS A 169 -5.43 10.60 -22.88
C LYS A 169 -6.68 10.02 -23.57
N VAL A 170 -7.84 10.42 -23.08
CA VAL A 170 -9.13 10.02 -23.66
C VAL A 170 -9.28 10.63 -25.05
N ASN A 171 -9.94 9.90 -25.96
CA ASN A 171 -10.34 10.37 -27.28
C ASN A 171 -9.15 10.79 -28.17
N LYS A 172 -8.03 10.07 -28.12
CA LYS A 172 -6.85 10.33 -28.97
C LYS A 172 -7.15 10.14 -30.44
N GLN A 173 -8.10 9.27 -30.78
CA GLN A 173 -8.49 8.98 -32.16
C GLN A 173 -9.76 9.74 -32.58
N GLY A 174 -10.34 10.57 -31.72
CA GLY A 174 -11.56 11.33 -32.02
C GLY A 174 -12.85 10.50 -32.05
N ARG A 175 -12.84 9.27 -31.52
CA ARG A 175 -13.98 8.33 -31.56
C ARG A 175 -14.51 7.93 -30.18
N GLY A 176 -14.15 8.66 -29.14
CA GLY A 176 -14.48 8.35 -27.74
C GLY A 176 -13.64 7.20 -27.17
N ASP A 177 -12.46 6.94 -27.75
CA ASP A 177 -11.54 5.90 -27.31
C ASP A 177 -11.03 6.11 -25.87
N THR A 178 -10.86 5.01 -25.15
CA THR A 178 -10.29 4.98 -23.80
C THR A 178 -9.21 3.90 -23.75
N TYR A 179 -8.34 3.98 -22.75
CA TYR A 179 -7.09 3.21 -22.69
C TYR A 179 -6.97 2.41 -21.39
N CYS A 180 -8.12 1.99 -20.86
CA CYS A 180 -8.21 1.29 -19.58
C CYS A 180 -7.47 -0.06 -19.59
N ASN A 181 -7.61 -0.83 -20.68
CA ASN A 181 -6.87 -2.06 -20.90
C ASN A 181 -5.36 -1.82 -21.02
N ILE A 182 -4.93 -0.74 -21.68
CA ILE A 182 -3.52 -0.40 -21.83
C ILE A 182 -2.90 -0.03 -20.49
N PHE A 183 -3.61 0.76 -19.67
CA PHE A 183 -3.15 1.11 -18.34
C PHE A 183 -3.00 -0.12 -17.44
N VAL A 184 -3.97 -1.05 -17.50
CA VAL A 184 -3.87 -2.33 -16.77
C VAL A 184 -2.70 -3.17 -17.27
N TRP A 185 -2.50 -3.27 -18.59
CA TRP A 185 -1.36 -3.96 -19.17
C TRP A 185 -0.04 -3.39 -18.64
N ASP A 186 0.17 -2.07 -18.77
CA ASP A 186 1.41 -1.42 -18.36
C ASP A 186 1.73 -1.64 -16.87
N VAL A 187 0.73 -1.46 -16.00
CA VAL A 187 0.90 -1.64 -14.55
C VAL A 187 1.17 -3.10 -14.22
N THR A 188 0.44 -4.04 -14.80
CA THR A 188 0.61 -5.47 -14.50
C THR A 188 1.92 -6.04 -15.04
N SER A 189 2.40 -5.56 -16.20
CA SER A 189 3.75 -5.87 -16.69
C SER A 189 4.83 -5.33 -15.76
N ALA A 190 4.69 -4.09 -15.25
CA ALA A 190 5.62 -3.54 -14.25
C ALA A 190 5.61 -4.29 -12.92
N MET A 191 4.51 -4.97 -12.60
CA MET A 191 4.36 -5.82 -11.42
C MET A 191 4.78 -7.28 -11.67
N GLY A 192 5.38 -7.60 -12.83
CA GLY A 192 5.81 -8.96 -13.18
C GLY A 192 4.66 -9.97 -13.17
N ALA A 193 3.44 -9.52 -13.47
CA ALA A 193 2.18 -10.23 -13.32
C ALA A 193 1.25 -9.91 -14.50
N GLU A 194 1.79 -9.90 -15.71
CA GLU A 194 1.13 -9.31 -16.89
C GLU A 194 -0.28 -9.86 -17.13
N ILE A 195 -1.23 -8.94 -17.31
CA ILE A 195 -2.46 -9.21 -18.07
C ILE A 195 -2.17 -8.75 -19.51
N PRO A 196 -2.14 -9.66 -20.49
CA PRO A 196 -1.59 -9.36 -21.80
C PRO A 196 -2.44 -8.36 -22.58
N HIS A 197 -1.77 -7.53 -23.38
CA HIS A 197 -2.46 -6.76 -24.43
C HIS A 197 -2.71 -7.59 -25.68
N TYR A 198 -1.81 -8.53 -26.00
CA TYR A 198 -1.90 -9.40 -27.15
C TYR A 198 -1.98 -10.86 -26.72
N VAL A 199 -2.90 -11.60 -27.32
CA VAL A 199 -3.01 -13.05 -27.13
C VAL A 199 -3.12 -13.77 -28.46
N ASP A 200 -2.72 -15.03 -28.47
CA ASP A 200 -2.97 -15.90 -29.61
C ASP A 200 -4.47 -16.04 -29.86
N ALA A 201 -4.88 -15.97 -31.14
CA ALA A 201 -6.29 -15.94 -31.51
C ALA A 201 -7.05 -17.23 -31.17
N LYS A 202 -6.35 -18.37 -31.12
CA LYS A 202 -6.95 -19.69 -30.90
C LYS A 202 -6.82 -20.12 -29.44
N THR A 203 -5.62 -20.04 -28.90
CA THR A 203 -5.28 -20.58 -27.58
C THR A 203 -5.49 -19.58 -26.46
N ARG A 204 -5.55 -18.27 -26.77
CA ARG A 204 -5.61 -17.17 -25.79
C ARG A 204 -4.37 -17.04 -24.90
N GLU A 205 -3.30 -17.75 -25.22
CA GLU A 205 -2.01 -17.58 -24.55
C GLU A 205 -1.39 -16.20 -24.85
N PRO A 206 -0.68 -15.59 -23.89
CA PRO A 206 0.01 -14.32 -24.08
C PRO A 206 0.95 -14.32 -25.30
N ARG A 207 0.99 -13.20 -26.02
CA ARG A 207 1.95 -12.94 -27.13
C ARG A 207 2.70 -11.65 -26.84
N ALA A 208 4.01 -11.65 -27.09
CA ALA A 208 4.88 -10.52 -26.82
C ALA A 208 5.13 -9.67 -28.07
N TYR A 209 5.12 -8.35 -27.91
CA TYR A 209 5.59 -7.43 -28.94
C TYR A 209 7.11 -7.61 -29.16
N PRO A 210 7.64 -7.52 -30.39
CA PRO A 210 6.96 -7.16 -31.64
C PRO A 210 6.27 -8.31 -32.38
N ASP A 211 6.33 -9.54 -31.88
CA ASP A 211 5.69 -10.70 -32.53
C ASP A 211 4.18 -10.76 -32.23
N THR A 212 3.43 -9.86 -32.87
CA THR A 212 1.98 -9.76 -32.74
C THR A 212 1.24 -10.18 -34.02
N ALA A 213 1.94 -10.81 -34.97
CA ALA A 213 1.34 -11.26 -36.22
C ALA A 213 0.29 -12.35 -35.94
N GLY A 214 -0.95 -12.11 -36.37
CA GLY A 214 -2.09 -13.00 -36.11
C GLY A 214 -2.60 -13.00 -34.66
N ALA A 215 -2.04 -12.16 -33.78
CA ALA A 215 -2.52 -12.02 -32.41
C ALA A 215 -3.79 -11.15 -32.34
N LEU A 216 -4.62 -11.41 -31.33
CA LEU A 216 -5.74 -10.54 -30.97
C LEU A 216 -5.27 -9.50 -29.97
N SER A 217 -5.59 -8.23 -30.23
CA SER A 217 -5.51 -7.17 -29.22
C SER A 217 -6.71 -7.25 -28.30
N MET A 218 -6.48 -7.31 -26.99
CA MET A 218 -7.53 -7.55 -26.01
C MET A 218 -8.29 -6.27 -25.66
N THR A 219 -9.61 -6.32 -25.83
CA THR A 219 -10.53 -5.35 -25.22
C THR A 219 -10.69 -5.60 -23.72
N ALA A 220 -11.27 -4.65 -22.99
CA ALA A 220 -11.61 -4.84 -21.57
C ALA A 220 -12.53 -6.05 -21.31
N ASN A 221 -13.48 -6.33 -22.21
CA ASN A 221 -14.33 -7.53 -22.12
C ASN A 221 -13.50 -8.81 -22.28
N MET A 222 -12.58 -8.83 -23.26
CA MET A 222 -11.69 -9.97 -23.49
C MET A 222 -10.72 -10.17 -22.33
N MET A 223 -10.25 -9.11 -21.68
CA MET A 223 -9.47 -9.22 -20.42
C MET A 223 -10.27 -9.90 -19.32
N GLY A 224 -11.55 -9.58 -19.18
CA GLY A 224 -12.43 -10.29 -18.26
C GLY A 224 -12.57 -11.79 -18.58
N ASP A 225 -12.72 -12.14 -19.86
CA ASP A 225 -12.76 -13.56 -20.28
C ASP A 225 -11.44 -14.28 -20.04
N TRP A 226 -10.33 -13.64 -20.38
CA TRP A 226 -9.00 -14.19 -20.15
C TRP A 226 -8.72 -14.41 -18.67
N LEU A 227 -9.03 -13.44 -17.80
CA LEU A 227 -8.85 -13.57 -16.35
C LEU A 227 -9.66 -14.71 -15.74
N GLU A 228 -10.85 -15.00 -16.27
CA GLU A 228 -11.69 -16.10 -15.79
C GLU A 228 -11.18 -17.47 -16.29
N THR A 229 -10.66 -17.55 -17.52
CA THR A 229 -10.40 -18.83 -18.20
C THR A 229 -8.92 -19.21 -18.31
N THR A 230 -8.06 -18.26 -18.66
CA THR A 230 -6.62 -18.46 -18.89
C THR A 230 -5.79 -17.95 -17.72
N GLY A 231 -6.20 -16.82 -17.13
CA GLY A 231 -5.58 -16.16 -15.99
C GLY A 231 -5.21 -17.09 -14.82
N PRO A 232 -6.02 -18.10 -14.44
CA PRO A 232 -5.66 -19.04 -13.39
C PRO A 232 -4.34 -19.79 -13.63
N ALA A 233 -4.04 -20.16 -14.88
CA ALA A 233 -2.77 -20.78 -15.24
C ALA A 233 -1.58 -19.79 -15.15
N HIS A 234 -1.88 -18.49 -15.14
CA HIS A 234 -0.92 -17.37 -15.04
C HIS A 234 -0.98 -16.67 -13.69
N GLY A 235 -1.42 -17.36 -12.62
CA GLY A 235 -1.39 -16.85 -11.24
C GLY A 235 -2.52 -15.90 -10.85
N TRP A 236 -3.46 -15.62 -11.75
CA TRP A 236 -4.62 -14.77 -11.47
C TRP A 236 -5.78 -15.56 -10.88
N ARG A 237 -6.38 -15.04 -9.81
CA ARG A 237 -7.51 -15.66 -9.12
C ARG A 237 -8.63 -14.67 -8.91
N ARG A 238 -9.87 -15.11 -9.16
CA ARG A 238 -11.07 -14.33 -8.85
C ARG A 238 -11.29 -14.26 -7.34
N VAL A 239 -11.67 -13.09 -6.85
CA VAL A 239 -11.88 -12.81 -5.41
C VAL A 239 -13.03 -11.84 -5.18
N SER A 240 -13.41 -11.65 -3.91
CA SER A 240 -14.31 -10.58 -3.49
C SER A 240 -13.63 -9.19 -3.54
N ALA A 241 -14.44 -8.13 -3.50
CA ALA A 241 -13.94 -6.75 -3.41
C ALA A 241 -13.05 -6.51 -2.17
N GLN A 242 -13.46 -7.07 -1.03
CA GLN A 242 -12.70 -6.94 0.23
C GLN A 242 -11.35 -7.64 0.14
N GLU A 243 -11.31 -8.85 -0.41
CA GLU A 243 -10.06 -9.58 -0.66
C GLU A 243 -9.17 -8.82 -1.65
N ALA A 244 -9.73 -8.31 -2.76
CA ALA A 244 -8.96 -7.52 -3.72
C ALA A 244 -8.29 -6.31 -3.08
N GLN A 245 -9.00 -5.59 -2.21
CA GLN A 245 -8.42 -4.49 -1.44
C GLN A 245 -7.33 -4.98 -0.48
N HIS A 246 -7.56 -6.10 0.20
CA HIS A 246 -6.57 -6.69 1.12
C HIS A 246 -5.27 -7.09 0.40
N TYR A 247 -5.36 -7.72 -0.77
CA TYR A 247 -4.21 -8.08 -1.59
C TYR A 247 -3.48 -6.84 -2.13
N ALA A 248 -4.21 -5.83 -2.59
CA ALA A 248 -3.62 -4.56 -3.00
C ALA A 248 -2.87 -3.88 -1.84
N ASN A 249 -3.44 -3.89 -0.64
CA ASN A 249 -2.81 -3.38 0.58
C ASN A 249 -1.59 -4.19 1.02
N SER A 250 -1.44 -5.42 0.49
CA SER A 250 -0.27 -6.27 0.69
C SER A 250 0.73 -6.16 -0.48
N GLY A 251 0.48 -5.27 -1.45
CA GLY A 251 1.32 -5.04 -2.61
C GLY A 251 1.14 -6.03 -3.77
N CYS A 252 0.11 -6.89 -3.72
CA CYS A 252 -0.22 -7.79 -4.82
C CYS A 252 -1.07 -7.04 -5.87
N PRO A 253 -0.77 -7.19 -7.16
CA PRO A 253 -1.56 -6.54 -8.19
C PRO A 253 -2.96 -7.13 -8.21
N ALA A 254 -3.93 -6.24 -8.31
CA ALA A 254 -5.34 -6.55 -8.22
C ALA A 254 -6.09 -5.68 -9.21
N VAL A 255 -7.12 -6.23 -9.86
CA VAL A 255 -7.90 -5.54 -10.88
C VAL A 255 -9.40 -5.68 -10.63
N ALA A 256 -10.13 -4.63 -10.99
CA ALA A 256 -11.59 -4.62 -11.05
C ALA A 256 -12.00 -4.63 -12.53
N VAL A 257 -12.94 -5.51 -12.88
CA VAL A 257 -13.38 -5.73 -14.26
C VAL A 257 -14.90 -5.67 -14.33
N TRP A 258 -15.43 -4.76 -15.13
CA TRP A 258 -16.82 -4.77 -15.54
C TRP A 258 -16.92 -5.20 -16.99
N LYS A 259 -17.51 -6.37 -17.22
CA LYS A 259 -17.88 -6.82 -18.57
C LYS A 259 -19.20 -6.19 -18.98
N ASN A 260 -19.25 -5.68 -20.21
CA ASN A 260 -20.45 -5.14 -20.82
C ASN A 260 -20.78 -5.93 -22.10
N PRO A 261 -21.71 -6.88 -22.06
CA PRO A 261 -22.08 -7.67 -23.24
C PRO A 261 -22.65 -6.83 -24.39
N GLY A 262 -23.26 -5.68 -24.08
CA GLY A 262 -23.87 -4.78 -25.06
C GLY A 262 -22.95 -3.67 -25.56
N GLY A 263 -21.66 -3.68 -25.23
CA GLY A 263 -20.74 -2.62 -25.63
C GLY A 263 -19.33 -2.78 -25.08
N HIS A 264 -18.66 -1.67 -24.83
CA HIS A 264 -17.31 -1.68 -24.26
C HIS A 264 -17.38 -1.95 -22.75
N GLY A 265 -16.61 -2.95 -22.30
CA GLY A 265 -16.34 -3.17 -20.88
C GLY A 265 -15.34 -2.15 -20.31
N HIS A 266 -14.96 -2.34 -19.05
CA HIS A 266 -13.98 -1.51 -18.38
C HIS A 266 -13.13 -2.33 -17.41
N VAL A 267 -11.84 -2.00 -17.31
CA VAL A 267 -10.88 -2.61 -16.38
C VAL A 267 -10.11 -1.52 -15.65
N GLN A 268 -9.76 -1.77 -14.38
CA GLN A 268 -9.13 -0.80 -13.51
C GLN A 268 -8.15 -1.49 -12.57
N MET A 269 -7.06 -0.81 -12.20
CA MET A 269 -6.18 -1.30 -11.15
C MET A 269 -6.82 -1.00 -9.79
N VAL A 270 -6.83 -1.99 -8.90
CA VAL A 270 -7.14 -1.79 -7.47
C VAL A 270 -5.85 -1.33 -6.79
N CYS A 271 -5.91 -0.16 -6.18
CA CYS A 271 -4.80 0.48 -5.48
C CYS A 271 -4.75 0.03 -4.02
N PRO A 272 -3.56 0.06 -3.38
CA PRO A 272 -3.48 0.11 -1.92
C PRO A 272 -4.29 1.30 -1.40
N SER A 273 -5.14 1.08 -0.40
CA SER A 273 -5.91 2.15 0.23
C SER A 273 -5.04 2.93 1.21
N ALA A 274 -5.24 4.24 1.28
CA ALA A 274 -4.44 5.14 2.12
C ALA A 274 -4.41 4.76 3.61
N ASN A 275 -5.50 4.16 4.11
CA ASN A 275 -5.62 3.71 5.50
C ASN A 275 -5.40 2.20 5.66
N GLY A 276 -5.02 1.47 4.62
CA GLY A 276 -4.80 0.02 4.66
C GLY A 276 -6.07 -0.81 4.88
N ALA A 277 -7.27 -0.22 4.77
CA ALA A 277 -8.54 -0.91 5.02
C ALA A 277 -9.49 -0.88 3.81
N TYR A 278 -10.43 -1.83 3.78
CA TYR A 278 -11.57 -1.85 2.88
C TYR A 278 -12.76 -1.09 3.50
N ASP A 279 -13.44 -0.27 2.69
CA ASP A 279 -14.65 0.45 3.08
C ASP A 279 -15.84 -0.16 2.31
N PRO A 280 -16.78 -0.87 2.96
CA PRO A 280 -17.89 -1.53 2.27
C PRO A 280 -18.89 -0.56 1.64
N GLN A 281 -18.96 0.69 2.09
CA GLN A 281 -19.84 1.70 1.49
C GLN A 281 -19.23 2.33 0.24
N LYS A 282 -17.91 2.41 0.17
CA LYS A 282 -17.19 3.03 -0.96
C LYS A 282 -16.60 2.02 -1.94
N GLY A 283 -16.46 0.76 -1.52
CA GLY A 283 -15.76 -0.28 -2.25
C GLY A 283 -14.24 -0.04 -2.31
N VAL A 284 -13.60 -0.75 -3.24
CA VAL A 284 -12.14 -0.69 -3.41
C VAL A 284 -11.67 0.68 -3.90
N THR A 285 -10.41 1.00 -3.61
CA THR A 285 -9.71 2.15 -4.20
C THR A 285 -9.09 1.75 -5.53
N ILE A 286 -9.17 2.61 -6.55
CA ILE A 286 -8.79 2.31 -7.93
C ILE A 286 -7.92 3.41 -8.56
N ALA A 287 -7.19 3.02 -9.60
CA ALA A 287 -6.62 3.89 -10.62
C ALA A 287 -7.13 3.42 -12.00
N GLN A 288 -7.44 4.35 -12.90
CA GLN A 288 -8.09 4.01 -14.16
C GLN A 288 -7.85 5.00 -15.31
N ALA A 289 -7.88 4.45 -16.54
CA ALA A 289 -7.74 5.16 -17.81
C ALA A 289 -8.99 5.02 -18.71
N GLY A 290 -10.16 5.17 -18.14
CA GLY A 290 -11.46 5.15 -18.81
C GLY A 290 -11.89 6.53 -19.29
N ARG A 291 -13.19 6.80 -19.31
CA ARG A 291 -13.72 8.10 -19.75
C ARG A 291 -13.29 9.25 -18.83
N LEU A 292 -13.07 8.95 -17.55
CA LEU A 292 -12.47 9.86 -16.57
C LEU A 292 -11.16 9.23 -16.11
N LEU A 293 -10.12 10.03 -15.96
CA LEU A 293 -8.82 9.55 -15.52
C LEU A 293 -8.72 9.75 -14.02
N TYR A 294 -8.37 8.69 -13.29
CA TYR A 294 -8.15 8.76 -11.84
C TYR A 294 -6.86 8.03 -11.50
N SER A 295 -5.96 8.72 -10.81
CA SER A 295 -4.78 8.16 -10.16
C SER A 295 -5.15 7.46 -8.84
N TYR A 296 -6.20 7.93 -8.19
CA TYR A 296 -6.76 7.37 -6.97
C TYR A 296 -8.22 7.82 -6.77
N ALA A 297 -9.15 6.89 -6.71
CA ALA A 297 -10.54 7.16 -6.31
C ALA A 297 -11.17 5.91 -5.70
N HIS A 298 -12.29 6.05 -4.99
CA HIS A 298 -13.13 4.88 -4.70
C HIS A 298 -13.92 4.46 -5.94
N ILE A 299 -14.09 3.16 -6.14
CA ILE A 299 -14.76 2.59 -7.31
C ILE A 299 -16.20 3.09 -7.48
N THR A 300 -16.88 3.48 -6.40
CA THR A 300 -18.22 4.10 -6.43
C THR A 300 -18.26 5.47 -7.11
N ARG A 301 -17.11 6.13 -7.35
CA ARG A 301 -17.06 7.31 -8.23
C ARG A 301 -17.18 6.97 -9.72
N VAL A 302 -16.97 5.71 -10.07
CA VAL A 302 -17.02 5.22 -11.46
C VAL A 302 -18.34 4.49 -11.72
N TYR A 303 -18.83 3.72 -10.75
CA TYR A 303 -20.01 2.89 -10.91
C TYR A 303 -21.12 3.26 -9.94
N SER A 304 -22.35 3.23 -10.46
CA SER A 304 -23.55 3.16 -9.63
C SER A 304 -23.62 1.80 -8.90
N ASN A 305 -24.38 1.73 -7.80
CA ASN A 305 -24.63 0.47 -7.07
C ASN A 305 -25.23 -0.64 -7.95
N ARG A 306 -25.93 -0.27 -9.04
CA ARG A 306 -26.46 -1.23 -10.02
C ARG A 306 -25.35 -1.87 -10.82
N THR A 307 -24.37 -1.09 -11.29
CA THR A 307 -23.25 -1.61 -12.08
C THR A 307 -22.23 -2.30 -11.20
N LEU A 308 -21.99 -1.77 -9.99
CA LEU A 308 -20.97 -2.27 -9.07
C LEU A 308 -21.15 -3.75 -8.70
N ARG A 309 -22.40 -4.24 -8.62
CA ARG A 309 -22.69 -5.67 -8.34
C ARG A 309 -22.21 -6.62 -9.45
N ASN A 310 -21.97 -6.10 -10.64
CA ASN A 310 -21.51 -6.85 -11.81
C ASN A 310 -19.99 -6.71 -12.03
N VAL A 311 -19.28 -6.04 -11.12
CA VAL A 311 -17.82 -5.93 -11.16
C VAL A 311 -17.22 -7.19 -10.56
N ALA A 312 -16.37 -7.85 -11.33
CA ALA A 312 -15.54 -8.96 -10.88
C ALA A 312 -14.17 -8.42 -10.44
N TYR A 313 -13.55 -9.06 -9.45
CA TYR A 313 -12.23 -8.69 -8.96
C TYR A 313 -11.28 -9.88 -9.09
N TYR A 314 -10.04 -9.58 -9.47
CA TYR A 314 -8.99 -10.58 -9.63
C TYR A 314 -7.71 -10.10 -8.98
N VAL A 315 -6.93 -11.03 -8.44
CA VAL A 315 -5.62 -10.78 -7.82
C VAL A 315 -4.61 -11.74 -8.40
N HIS A 316 -3.37 -11.30 -8.54
CA HIS A 316 -2.27 -12.23 -8.80
C HIS A 316 -1.65 -12.64 -7.47
N VAL A 317 -1.55 -13.93 -7.22
CA VAL A 317 -0.90 -14.51 -6.03
C VAL A 317 0.41 -15.21 -6.37
#